data_AF-A0A164T238-F1
#
_entry.id   AF-A0A164T238-F1
#
_cell.length_a   1.000
_cell.length_b   1.000
_cell.length_c   1.000
_cell.angle_alpha   90.00
_cell.angle_beta   90.00
_cell.angle_gamma   90.00
#
_symmetry.space_group_name_H-M   'P 1'
#
loop_
_entity.id
_entity.type
_entity.pdbx_description
1 polymer ?
#
loop_
_entity_poly.entity_id
_entity_poly.type
_entity_poly.pdbx_seq_one_letter_code
_entity_poly.pdbx_strand_id
1 'polypeptide(L)'
;MDAPPPIVSCRLFAAPDVLEDILFEACHAHDESIPKPPFNLPSIALTCRTTSSIVSPKFNPRFYARLFRATFDLPVQLSPCFPCDPSLLTEELPQLWQSLNRLRKSSLQASSSEVLEEDMLIACAMLLQHPTGQTKNRRALLDYAHVDAVSLQLILSRTDKPEYMEHCRRTPIILCALWLLWITSSHGASVFLTTRLVN
;
A
#
# COMPACT_ATOMS: atom_id res chain seq x y z
N MET A 1 -38.79 -13.53 -41.91
CA MET A 1 -37.42 -13.87 -41.49
C MET A 1 -36.64 -12.58 -41.51
N ASP A 2 -36.57 -11.91 -40.37
CA ASP A 2 -35.90 -10.61 -40.26
C ASP A 2 -34.39 -10.80 -40.18
N ALA A 3 -33.66 -10.03 -40.97
CA ALA A 3 -32.20 -10.04 -40.97
C ALA A 3 -31.69 -9.58 -39.59
N PRO A 4 -30.65 -10.23 -39.03
CA PRO A 4 -30.07 -9.78 -37.77
C PRO A 4 -29.57 -8.34 -37.91
N PRO A 5 -29.77 -7.49 -36.88
CA PRO A 5 -29.33 -6.12 -36.93
C PRO A 5 -27.81 -6.07 -37.14
N PRO A 6 -27.32 -5.06 -37.90
CA PRO A 6 -25.89 -4.92 -38.13
C PRO A 6 -25.18 -4.80 -36.79
N ILE A 7 -24.17 -5.65 -36.58
CA ILE A 7 -23.27 -5.54 -35.44
C ILE A 7 -22.56 -4.19 -35.60
N VAL A 8 -23.04 -3.17 -34.88
CA VAL A 8 -22.36 -1.89 -34.78
C VAL A 8 -21.07 -2.17 -34.02
N SER A 9 -20.01 -2.44 -34.77
CA SER A 9 -18.66 -2.51 -34.23
C SER A 9 -18.33 -1.11 -33.75
N CYS A 10 -18.60 -0.85 -32.47
CA CYS A 10 -18.15 0.36 -31.78
C CYS A 10 -16.62 0.34 -31.75
N ARG A 11 -16.03 0.80 -32.84
CA ARG A 11 -14.62 1.16 -32.95
C ARG A 11 -14.42 2.50 -32.25
N LEU A 12 -14.65 2.51 -30.94
CA LEU A 12 -14.13 3.56 -30.07
C LEU A 12 -12.62 3.36 -30.01
N PHE A 13 -11.93 3.79 -31.07
CA PHE A 13 -10.50 4.07 -31.01
C PHE A 13 -10.36 5.38 -30.24
N ALA A 14 -10.47 5.31 -28.90
CA ALA A 14 -9.95 6.39 -28.08
C ALA A 14 -8.46 6.55 -28.39
N ALA A 15 -7.97 7.79 -28.39
CA ALA A 15 -6.53 8.03 -28.46
C ALA A 15 -5.84 7.27 -27.30
N PRO A 16 -4.62 6.73 -27.49
CA PRO A 16 -3.93 5.96 -26.47
C PRO A 16 -3.87 6.64 -25.10
N ASP A 17 -3.68 7.96 -25.08
CA ASP A 17 -3.63 8.76 -23.85
C ASP A 17 -4.96 8.78 -23.10
N VAL A 18 -6.08 8.90 -23.83
CA VAL A 18 -7.43 8.87 -23.25
C VAL A 18 -7.74 7.49 -22.69
N LEU A 19 -7.29 6.43 -23.36
CA LEU A 19 -7.44 5.07 -22.85
C LEU A 19 -6.60 4.87 -21.58
N GLU A 20 -5.37 5.38 -21.52
CA GLU A 20 -4.55 5.32 -20.30
C GLU A 20 -5.23 6.01 -19.12
N ASP A 21 -5.81 7.20 -19.32
CA ASP A 21 -6.57 7.92 -18.29
C ASP A 21 -7.79 7.13 -17.80
N ILE A 22 -8.59 6.58 -18.72
CA ILE A 22 -9.74 5.74 -18.36
C ILE A 22 -9.30 4.52 -17.55
N LEU A 23 -8.21 3.86 -17.94
CA LEU A 23 -7.68 2.69 -17.25
C LEU A 23 -7.12 3.06 -15.88
N PHE A 24 -6.47 4.22 -15.77
CA PHE A 24 -5.96 4.75 -14.50
C PHE A 24 -7.12 4.99 -13.53
N GLU A 25 -8.16 5.70 -13.96
CA GLU A 25 -9.36 5.94 -13.15
C GLU A 25 -10.05 4.61 -12.79
N ALA A 26 -10.20 3.67 -13.73
CA ALA A 26 -10.79 2.36 -13.42
C ALA A 26 -9.98 1.53 -12.39
N CYS A 27 -8.66 1.74 -12.32
CA CYS A 27 -7.80 1.12 -11.33
C CYS A 27 -7.77 1.87 -9.99
N HIS A 28 -7.96 3.19 -10.02
CA HIS A 28 -7.84 4.07 -8.86
C HIS A 28 -9.18 4.42 -8.19
N ALA A 29 -10.31 4.31 -8.89
CA ALA A 29 -11.65 4.75 -8.47
C ALA A 29 -12.29 3.98 -7.29
N HIS A 30 -11.48 3.35 -6.45
CA HIS A 30 -11.93 2.81 -5.19
C HIS A 30 -11.97 3.93 -4.15
N ASP A 31 -13.14 4.06 -3.52
CA ASP A 31 -13.46 4.82 -2.30
C ASP A 31 -12.24 5.55 -1.69
N GLU A 32 -12.16 6.87 -1.91
CA GLU A 32 -11.02 7.74 -1.51
C GLU A 32 -10.66 7.64 -0.01
N SER A 33 -11.51 7.00 0.78
CA SER A 33 -11.32 6.82 2.21
C SER A 33 -10.12 5.94 2.55
N ILE A 34 -9.84 4.87 1.79
CA ILE A 34 -8.82 3.87 2.15
C ILE A 34 -8.00 3.45 0.94
N PRO A 35 -6.66 3.67 0.94
CA PRO A 35 -5.77 3.15 -0.09
C PRO A 35 -5.91 1.63 -0.22
N LYS A 36 -6.20 1.14 -1.43
CA LYS A 36 -6.36 -0.30 -1.71
C LYS A 36 -5.53 -0.71 -2.92
N PRO A 37 -5.07 -1.98 -2.97
CA PRO A 37 -4.42 -2.50 -4.16
C PRO A 37 -5.33 -2.33 -5.39
N PRO A 38 -4.76 -2.05 -6.57
CA PRO A 38 -5.52 -2.02 -7.81
C PRO A 38 -5.91 -3.45 -8.23
N PHE A 39 -6.92 -4.04 -7.58
CA PHE A 39 -7.35 -5.42 -7.81
C PHE A 39 -7.85 -5.68 -9.23
N ASN A 40 -8.28 -4.63 -9.93
CA ASN A 40 -8.80 -4.73 -11.29
C ASN A 40 -7.69 -4.86 -12.35
N LEU A 41 -6.43 -4.54 -12.00
CA LEU A 41 -5.31 -4.55 -12.94
C LEU A 41 -5.15 -5.87 -13.70
N PRO A 42 -5.12 -7.05 -13.04
CA PRO A 42 -5.00 -8.32 -13.74
C PRO A 42 -6.17 -8.57 -14.71
N SER A 43 -7.40 -8.28 -14.29
CA SER A 43 -8.58 -8.44 -15.14
C SER A 43 -8.55 -7.51 -16.36
N ILE A 44 -8.15 -6.25 -16.16
CA ILE A 44 -7.97 -5.26 -17.24
C ILE A 44 -6.88 -5.71 -18.21
N ALA A 45 -5.74 -6.19 -17.70
CA ALA A 45 -4.63 -6.67 -18.51
C ALA A 45 -4.99 -7.85 -19.42
N LEU A 46 -6.03 -8.62 -19.07
CA LEU A 46 -6.51 -9.78 -19.84
C LEU A 46 -7.56 -9.42 -20.91
N THR A 47 -7.99 -8.17 -21.00
CA THR A 47 -9.06 -7.76 -21.94
C THR A 47 -8.61 -7.74 -23.40
N CYS A 48 -7.49 -7.07 -23.72
CA CYS A 48 -6.91 -7.03 -25.06
C CYS A 48 -5.41 -6.69 -25.03
N ARG A 49 -4.73 -6.83 -26.16
CA ARG A 49 -3.28 -6.56 -26.25
C ARG A 49 -2.94 -5.09 -25.97
N THR A 50 -3.79 -4.17 -26.43
CA THR A 50 -3.58 -2.72 -26.23
C THR A 50 -3.65 -2.36 -24.76
N THR A 51 -4.71 -2.79 -24.05
CA THR A 51 -4.85 -2.56 -22.60
C THR A 51 -3.72 -3.25 -21.84
N SER A 52 -3.40 -4.50 -22.19
CA SER A 52 -2.26 -5.23 -21.61
C SER A 52 -0.95 -4.46 -21.72
N SER A 53 -0.66 -3.87 -22.89
CA SER A 53 0.56 -3.06 -23.08
C SER A 53 0.54 -1.76 -22.25
N ILE A 54 -0.62 -1.12 -22.11
CA ILE A 54 -0.75 0.13 -21.33
C ILE A 54 -0.61 -0.15 -19.83
N VAL A 55 -1.17 -1.24 -19.33
CA VAL A 55 -1.13 -1.60 -17.90
C VAL A 55 0.02 -2.53 -17.55
N SER A 56 0.95 -2.79 -18.47
CA SER A 56 2.10 -3.64 -18.19
C SER A 56 3.23 -2.81 -17.59
N PRO A 57 3.81 -3.24 -16.46
CA PRO A 57 4.94 -2.53 -15.84
C PRO A 57 6.16 -2.50 -16.76
N LYS A 58 6.32 -3.53 -17.62
CA LYS A 58 7.41 -3.66 -18.58
C LYS A 58 7.30 -2.70 -19.76
N PHE A 59 6.08 -2.44 -20.23
CA PHE A 59 5.85 -1.62 -21.42
C PHE A 59 5.46 -0.17 -21.10
N ASN A 60 4.88 0.07 -19.91
CA ASN A 60 4.49 1.40 -19.46
C ASN A 60 4.77 1.61 -17.95
N PRO A 61 6.04 1.81 -17.56
CA PRO A 61 6.39 2.09 -16.15
C PRO A 61 5.80 3.41 -15.65
N ARG A 62 5.44 4.34 -16.54
CA ARG A 62 4.81 5.62 -16.17
C ARG A 62 3.43 5.42 -15.58
N PHE A 63 2.65 4.47 -16.10
CA PHE A 63 1.34 4.11 -15.55
C PHE A 63 1.45 3.65 -14.08
N TYR A 64 2.43 2.79 -13.78
CA TYR A 64 2.68 2.32 -12.41
C TYR A 64 3.21 3.40 -11.49
N ALA A 65 4.12 4.25 -11.98
CA ALA A 65 4.58 5.41 -11.22
C ALA A 65 3.42 6.38 -10.90
N ARG A 66 2.47 6.56 -11.82
CA ARG A 66 1.26 7.36 -11.61
C ARG A 66 0.36 6.70 -10.56
N LEU A 67 0.11 5.40 -10.65
CA LEU A 67 -0.63 4.65 -9.63
C LEU A 67 0.03 4.74 -8.25
N PHE A 68 1.36 4.63 -8.18
CA PHE A 68 2.11 4.77 -6.94
C PHE A 68 1.86 6.15 -6.32
N ARG A 69 2.06 7.23 -7.08
CA ARG A 69 1.86 8.62 -6.58
C ARG A 69 0.42 8.90 -6.16
N ALA A 70 -0.54 8.25 -6.83
CA ALA A 70 -1.94 8.34 -6.47
C ALA A 70 -2.23 7.64 -5.13
N THR A 71 -1.52 6.56 -4.82
CA THR A 71 -1.79 5.67 -3.69
C THR A 71 -0.94 5.97 -2.46
N PHE A 72 0.33 6.27 -2.65
CA PHE A 72 1.37 6.40 -1.64
C PHE A 72 2.03 7.77 -1.73
N ASP A 73 2.58 8.21 -0.61
CA ASP A 73 3.41 9.41 -0.59
C ASP A 73 4.82 9.07 -1.07
N LEU A 74 5.43 9.99 -1.80
CA LEU A 74 6.79 9.83 -2.31
C LEU A 74 7.82 10.12 -1.21
N PRO A 75 9.00 9.49 -1.23
CA PRO A 75 10.08 9.91 -0.34
C PRO A 75 10.44 11.37 -0.58
N VAL A 76 10.32 12.22 0.46
CA VAL A 76 10.69 13.66 0.42
C VAL A 76 12.18 13.87 0.11
N GLN A 77 13.02 12.84 0.30
CA GLN A 77 14.48 12.92 0.26
C GLN A 77 15.16 12.28 -0.96
N LEU A 78 14.47 12.06 -2.08
CA LEU A 78 15.19 11.98 -3.34
C LEU A 78 15.52 13.41 -3.76
N SER A 79 16.73 13.84 -3.40
CA SER A 79 17.35 15.14 -3.70
C SER A 79 16.79 15.75 -5.01
N PRO A 80 16.56 17.08 -5.08
CA PRO A 80 16.03 17.74 -6.29
C PRO A 80 16.87 17.48 -7.56
N CYS A 81 18.07 16.93 -7.41
CA CYS A 81 18.97 16.51 -8.48
C CYS A 81 18.71 15.10 -9.04
N PHE A 82 17.88 14.26 -8.42
CA PHE A 82 17.56 12.91 -8.90
C PHE A 82 16.08 12.79 -9.21
N PRO A 83 15.67 12.90 -10.49
CA PRO A 83 14.29 12.60 -10.87
C PRO A 83 13.98 11.15 -10.47
N CYS A 84 12.91 10.97 -9.70
CA CYS A 84 12.44 9.66 -9.28
C CYS A 84 12.12 8.82 -10.53
N ASP A 85 12.96 7.82 -10.81
CA ASP A 85 12.85 6.95 -11.98
C ASP A 85 11.53 6.17 -11.90
N PRO A 86 10.62 6.31 -12.89
CA PRO A 86 9.37 5.54 -12.94
C PRO A 86 9.58 4.03 -12.81
N SER A 87 10.73 3.52 -13.24
CA SER A 87 11.07 2.10 -13.17
C SER A 87 11.20 1.62 -11.72
N LEU A 88 11.82 2.43 -10.84
CA LEU A 88 11.95 2.11 -9.42
C LEU A 88 10.58 2.07 -8.73
N LEU A 89 9.72 3.06 -9.00
CA LEU A 89 8.36 3.08 -8.44
C LEU A 89 7.51 1.89 -8.91
N THR A 90 7.80 1.39 -10.11
CA THR A 90 7.14 0.21 -10.67
C THR A 90 7.53 -1.07 -9.93
N GLU A 91 8.76 -1.16 -9.41
CA GLU A 91 9.24 -2.28 -8.59
C GLU A 91 8.80 -2.16 -7.12
N GLU A 92 8.76 -0.94 -6.58
CA GLU A 92 8.32 -0.69 -5.20
C GLU A 92 6.82 -0.93 -5.02
N LEU A 93 5.96 -0.56 -5.98
CA LEU A 93 4.50 -0.65 -5.83
C LEU A 93 4.02 -2.07 -5.46
N PRO A 94 4.43 -3.15 -6.17
CA PRO A 94 4.07 -4.50 -5.79
C PRO A 94 4.62 -4.92 -4.43
N GLN A 95 5.84 -4.51 -4.08
CA GLN A 95 6.48 -4.86 -2.81
C GLN A 95 5.70 -4.28 -1.63
N LEU A 96 5.36 -2.99 -1.70
CA LEU A 96 4.55 -2.32 -0.67
C LEU A 96 3.19 -3.01 -0.53
N TRP A 97 2.50 -3.29 -1.65
CA TRP A 97 1.21 -3.95 -1.59
C TRP A 97 1.25 -5.38 -1.06
N GLN A 98 2.30 -6.13 -1.40
CA GLN A 98 2.49 -7.48 -0.85
C GLN A 98 2.74 -7.41 0.66
N SER A 99 3.59 -6.48 1.10
CA SER A 99 3.90 -6.26 2.52
C SER A 99 2.64 -5.88 3.32
N LEU A 100 1.89 -4.88 2.86
CA LEU A 100 0.63 -4.47 3.48
C LEU A 100 -0.40 -5.61 3.52
N ASN A 101 -0.48 -6.42 2.45
CA ASN A 101 -1.34 -7.60 2.42
C ASN A 101 -0.93 -8.67 3.43
N ARG A 102 0.38 -8.89 3.59
CA ARG A 102 0.91 -9.85 4.57
C ARG A 102 0.65 -9.37 5.98
N LEU A 103 0.92 -8.11 6.30
CA LEU A 103 0.58 -7.50 7.58
C LEU A 103 -0.91 -7.61 7.90
N ARG A 104 -1.78 -7.30 6.92
CA ARG A 104 -3.23 -7.43 7.10
C ARG A 104 -3.68 -8.86 7.42
N LYS A 105 -3.04 -9.85 6.79
CA LYS A 105 -3.38 -11.27 6.91
C LYS A 105 -2.61 -11.97 8.03
N SER A 106 -1.59 -11.34 8.61
CA SER A 106 -0.64 -12.03 9.48
C SER A 106 -1.35 -12.46 10.76
N SER A 107 -1.65 -13.74 10.83
CA SER A 107 -1.65 -14.44 12.11
C SER A 107 -0.19 -14.60 12.51
N LEU A 108 0.19 -14.10 13.69
CA LEU A 108 1.57 -14.18 14.21
C LEU A 108 2.16 -15.60 14.24
N GLN A 109 1.34 -16.63 14.06
CA GLN A 109 1.74 -18.03 14.04
C GLN A 109 2.10 -18.57 12.65
N ALA A 110 1.68 -17.90 11.56
CA ALA A 110 1.79 -18.46 10.20
C ALA A 110 2.96 -17.91 9.38
N SER A 111 3.46 -16.71 9.71
CA SER A 111 4.57 -16.08 8.98
C SER A 111 5.91 -16.44 9.61
N SER A 112 6.93 -16.68 8.79
CA SER A 112 8.30 -16.76 9.29
C SER A 112 8.70 -15.43 9.94
N SER A 113 9.51 -15.51 11.00
CA SER A 113 9.93 -14.32 11.77
C SER A 113 10.65 -13.29 10.88
N GLU A 114 11.40 -13.74 9.88
CA GLU A 114 12.17 -12.89 8.95
C GLU A 114 11.26 -12.09 8.02
N VAL A 115 10.22 -12.71 7.46
CA VAL A 115 9.27 -12.02 6.57
C VAL A 115 8.48 -10.95 7.32
N LEU A 116 8.07 -11.26 8.56
CA LEU A 116 7.41 -10.27 9.40
C LEU A 116 8.34 -9.10 9.76
N GLU A 117 9.63 -9.38 9.98
CA GLU A 117 10.62 -8.32 10.24
C GLU A 117 10.78 -7.39 9.04
N GLU A 118 10.93 -7.95 7.84
CA GLU A 118 10.97 -7.18 6.60
C GLU A 118 9.71 -6.32 6.41
N ASP A 119 8.53 -6.90 6.62
CA ASP A 119 7.26 -6.19 6.50
C ASP A 119 7.12 -5.03 7.49
N MET A 120 7.59 -5.21 8.73
CA MET A 120 7.60 -4.16 9.75
C MET A 120 8.60 -3.05 9.42
N LEU A 121 9.76 -3.39 8.85
CA LEU A 121 10.73 -2.40 8.38
C LEU A 121 10.19 -1.59 7.20
N ILE A 122 9.49 -2.21 6.26
CA ILE A 122 8.79 -1.53 5.17
C ILE A 122 7.75 -0.56 5.73
N ALA A 123 6.93 -0.99 6.69
CA ALA A 123 5.96 -0.13 7.36
C ALA A 123 6.63 1.08 8.05
N CYS A 124 7.78 0.87 8.72
CA CYS A 124 8.57 1.96 9.29
C CYS A 124 9.04 2.94 8.22
N ALA A 125 9.63 2.42 7.13
CA ALA A 125 10.12 3.23 6.02
C ALA A 125 8.99 4.08 5.40
N MET A 126 7.82 3.49 5.16
CA MET A 126 6.64 4.19 4.64
C MET A 126 6.22 5.40 5.48
N LEU A 127 6.32 5.32 6.82
CA LEU A 127 6.02 6.45 7.71
C LEU A 127 7.14 7.49 7.76
N LEU A 128 8.40 7.06 7.66
CA LEU A 128 9.55 7.96 7.65
C LEU A 128 9.63 8.80 6.37
N GLN A 129 9.09 8.30 5.26
CA GLN A 129 9.11 8.97 3.96
C GLN A 129 8.40 10.34 3.95
N HIS A 130 7.48 10.62 4.88
CA HIS A 130 6.84 11.94 5.02
C HIS A 130 6.64 12.38 6.48
N PRO A 131 7.35 13.42 6.94
CA PRO A 131 7.28 13.89 8.33
C PRO A 131 6.04 14.75 8.65
N THR A 132 5.28 15.24 7.67
CA THR A 132 4.31 16.34 7.86
C THR A 132 2.88 15.94 8.26
N GLY A 133 2.63 14.70 8.69
CA GLY A 133 1.36 14.32 9.31
C GLY A 133 0.18 14.13 8.35
N GLN A 134 -0.57 13.05 8.56
CA GLN A 134 -1.71 12.57 7.75
C GLN A 134 -1.38 12.29 6.28
N THR A 135 -0.52 11.30 6.09
CA THR A 135 0.00 10.87 4.79
C THR A 135 -0.83 9.68 4.26
N LYS A 136 -0.91 9.49 2.94
CA LYS A 136 -1.56 8.33 2.32
C LYS A 136 -0.97 7.01 2.84
N ASN A 137 0.34 6.98 3.06
CA ASN A 137 1.08 5.86 3.65
C ASN A 137 0.54 5.50 5.04
N ARG A 138 0.26 6.50 5.88
CA ARG A 138 -0.32 6.27 7.21
C ARG A 138 -1.71 5.64 7.13
N ARG A 139 -2.57 6.10 6.22
CA ARG A 139 -3.91 5.50 6.00
C ARG A 139 -3.79 4.07 5.48
N ALA A 140 -2.91 3.81 4.53
CA ALA A 140 -2.64 2.45 4.06
C ALA A 140 -2.18 1.51 5.20
N LEU A 141 -1.36 2.01 6.12
CA LEU A 141 -0.87 1.21 7.24
C LEU A 141 -1.94 0.97 8.32
N LEU A 142 -2.74 1.98 8.67
CA LEU A 142 -3.73 1.87 9.74
C LEU A 142 -5.06 1.29 9.27
N ASP A 143 -5.60 1.87 8.20
CA ASP A 143 -6.96 1.57 7.76
C ASP A 143 -7.01 0.29 6.93
N TYR A 144 -5.95 0.00 6.18
CA TYR A 144 -5.85 -1.22 5.36
C TYR A 144 -5.06 -2.35 6.04
N ALA A 145 -3.84 -2.10 6.51
CA ALA A 145 -2.97 -3.15 7.05
C ALA A 145 -3.13 -3.40 8.56
N HIS A 146 -3.86 -2.53 9.29
CA HIS A 146 -4.05 -2.62 10.74
C HIS A 146 -2.72 -2.79 11.51
N VAL A 147 -1.70 -2.00 11.12
CA VAL A 147 -0.35 -2.14 11.65
C VAL A 147 -0.27 -1.93 13.16
N ASP A 148 -1.20 -1.17 13.73
CA ASP A 148 -1.34 -0.94 15.18
C ASP A 148 -1.70 -2.23 15.91
N ALA A 149 -2.71 -2.96 15.43
CA ALA A 149 -3.11 -4.25 15.97
C ALA A 149 -1.99 -5.28 15.83
N VAL A 150 -1.34 -5.35 14.66
CA VAL A 150 -0.21 -6.25 14.41
C VAL A 150 0.96 -5.95 15.34
N SER A 151 1.32 -4.66 15.49
CA SER A 151 2.40 -4.22 16.37
C SER A 151 2.13 -4.59 17.83
N LEU A 152 0.92 -4.32 18.32
CA LEU A 152 0.51 -4.64 19.69
C LEU A 152 0.57 -6.15 19.95
N GLN A 153 0.00 -6.96 19.05
CA GLN A 153 0.03 -8.41 19.19
C GLN A 153 1.46 -8.94 19.19
N LEU A 154 2.33 -8.40 18.32
CA LEU A 154 3.73 -8.82 18.25
C LEU A 154 4.45 -8.52 19.57
N ILE A 155 4.27 -7.32 20.12
CA ILE A 155 4.85 -6.95 21.43
C ILE A 155 4.36 -7.92 22.51
N LEU A 156 3.04 -8.08 22.64
CA LEU A 156 2.44 -8.93 23.68
C LEU A 156 2.93 -10.39 23.57
N SER A 157 2.96 -10.95 22.37
CA SER A 157 3.39 -12.34 22.13
C SER A 157 4.84 -12.62 22.52
N ARG A 158 5.69 -11.59 22.51
CA ARG A 158 7.13 -11.69 22.80
C ARG A 158 7.47 -11.27 24.23
N THR A 159 6.64 -10.45 24.87
CA THR A 159 6.80 -10.05 26.28
C THR A 159 6.19 -11.02 27.29
N ASP A 160 5.31 -11.93 26.87
CA ASP A 160 4.63 -12.90 27.75
C ASP A 160 5.60 -13.88 28.44
N LYS A 161 6.81 -14.05 27.90
CA LYS A 161 7.83 -14.95 28.46
C LYS A 161 8.98 -14.14 29.07
N PRO A 162 9.22 -14.20 30.39
CA PRO A 162 10.24 -13.38 31.06
C PRO A 162 11.66 -13.65 30.55
N GLU A 163 11.95 -14.88 30.13
CA GLU A 163 13.22 -15.27 29.51
C GLU A 163 13.51 -14.50 28.21
N TYR A 164 12.48 -14.01 27.54
CA TYR A 164 12.61 -13.28 26.28
C TYR A 164 12.76 -11.78 26.48
N MET A 165 12.58 -11.22 27.69
CA MET A 165 12.71 -9.77 27.89
C MET A 165 14.12 -9.25 27.59
N GLU A 166 15.17 -9.99 27.96
CA GLU A 166 16.55 -9.59 27.61
C GLU A 166 16.81 -9.69 26.11
N HIS A 167 16.25 -10.71 25.45
CA HIS A 167 16.39 -10.90 24.01
C HIS A 167 15.61 -9.83 23.22
N CYS A 168 14.38 -9.51 23.66
CA CYS A 168 13.50 -8.52 23.04
C CYS A 168 14.10 -7.12 23.03
N ARG A 169 14.89 -6.74 24.05
CA ARG A 169 15.61 -5.46 24.07
C ARG A 169 16.59 -5.30 22.92
N ARG A 170 17.04 -6.41 22.33
CA ARG A 170 18.02 -6.42 21.23
C ARG A 170 17.40 -6.76 19.88
N THR A 171 16.10 -7.09 19.81
CA THR A 171 15.46 -7.46 18.54
C THR A 171 14.92 -6.21 17.83
N PRO A 172 15.47 -5.82 16.67
CA PRO A 172 15.05 -4.63 15.93
C PRO A 172 13.54 -4.61 15.65
N ILE A 173 12.94 -5.77 15.40
CA ILE A 173 11.50 -5.89 15.12
C ILE A 173 10.60 -5.39 16.26
N ILE A 174 10.98 -5.60 17.54
CA ILE A 174 10.18 -5.13 18.69
C ILE A 174 10.29 -3.63 18.83
N LEU A 175 11.48 -3.07 18.60
CA LEU A 175 11.68 -1.62 18.58
C LEU A 175 10.90 -0.97 17.43
N CYS A 176 10.86 -1.60 16.26
CA CYS A 176 10.03 -1.17 15.13
C CYS A 176 8.55 -1.21 15.49
N ALA A 177 8.05 -2.31 16.05
CA ALA A 177 6.66 -2.44 16.48
C ALA A 177 6.28 -1.40 17.54
N LEU A 178 7.15 -1.16 18.53
CA LEU A 178 6.94 -0.14 19.55
C LEU A 178 6.91 1.26 18.94
N TRP A 179 7.82 1.56 18.03
CA TRP A 179 7.86 2.85 17.33
C TRP A 179 6.61 3.06 16.45
N LEU A 180 6.21 2.04 15.69
CA LEU A 180 4.98 2.04 14.88
C LEU A 180 3.74 2.25 15.75
N LEU A 181 3.64 1.54 16.87
CA LEU A 181 2.52 1.70 17.81
C LEU A 181 2.52 3.10 18.44
N TRP A 182 3.68 3.61 18.82
CA TRP A 182 3.81 4.95 19.40
C TRP A 182 3.43 6.04 18.40
N ILE A 183 3.95 6.02 17.17
CA ILE A 183 3.69 7.07 16.17
C ILE A 183 2.23 7.05 15.68
N THR A 184 1.64 5.87 15.61
CA THR A 184 0.24 5.71 15.18
C THR A 184 -0.75 6.12 16.28
N SER A 185 -0.44 5.87 17.55
CA SER A 185 -1.26 6.25 18.72
C SER A 185 -1.12 7.73 19.12
N SER A 186 0.09 8.27 19.12
CA SER A 186 0.38 9.64 19.57
C SER A 186 -0.26 10.73 18.70
N HIS A 187 -0.45 10.46 17.40
CA HIS A 187 -1.12 11.38 16.48
C HIS A 187 -2.66 11.24 16.50
N GLY A 188 -3.20 10.23 17.19
CA GLY A 188 -4.62 10.09 17.50
C GLY A 188 -5.02 10.62 18.88
N ALA A 189 -4.06 10.86 19.78
CA ALA A 189 -4.33 11.31 21.15
C ALA A 189 -4.94 12.72 21.23
N SER A 190 -4.87 13.53 20.17
CA SER A 190 -5.63 14.79 20.09
C SER A 190 -7.12 14.60 19.77
N VAL A 191 -7.56 13.41 19.34
CA VAL A 191 -8.96 13.14 18.92
C VAL A 191 -9.60 11.98 19.70
N PHE A 192 -8.82 11.00 20.19
CA PHE A 192 -9.35 9.82 20.86
C PHE A 192 -9.51 9.94 22.38
N LEU A 193 -8.87 10.91 23.04
CA LEU A 193 -9.10 11.15 24.48
C LEU A 193 -10.43 11.86 24.78
N THR A 194 -11.13 12.39 23.77
CA THR A 194 -12.45 13.02 23.96
C THR A 194 -13.65 12.10 23.65
N THR A 195 -13.46 10.97 22.96
CA THR A 195 -14.58 10.13 22.50
C THR A 195 -14.70 8.75 23.15
N ARG A 196 -13.75 8.32 24.00
CA ARG A 196 -13.86 7.06 24.78
C ARG A 196 -13.95 7.23 26.30
N LEU A 197 -14.09 8.46 26.80
CA LEU A 197 -14.39 8.75 28.22
C LEU A 197 -15.83 9.27 28.44
N VAL A 198 -16.68 9.16 27.43
CA VAL A 198 -18.13 9.40 27.55
C VAL A 198 -18.86 8.16 27.02
N ASN A 199 -18.81 7.08 27.80
CA ASN A 199 -19.84 6.05 27.95
C ASN A 199 -19.41 5.05 29.02
#